data_AF-A0A2K3KPQ9-F1
#
_entry.id   AF-A0A2K3KPQ9-F1
#
_cell.length_a   1.000
_cell.length_b   1.000
_cell.length_c   1.000
_cell.angle_alpha   90.00
_cell.angle_beta   90.00
_cell.angle_gamma   90.00
#
_symmetry.space_group_name_H-M   'P 1'
#
loop_
_entity.id
_entity.type
_entity.pdbx_description
1 polymer ?
#
loop_
_entity_poly.entity_id
_entity_poly.type
_entity_poly.pdbx_seq_one_letter_code
_entity_poly.pdbx_strand_id
1 'polypeptide(L)'
;MIDLFSYVLQDFGYENNKLSYNVLEVNKTSYKNCIDAGFIKNVTGGAGRDVFHLTKKKTYYFLSGGGNCFQGLKVAIHVKDSVAPAPAPHKSGASALDASNIYHSLMVLILILMFTNFLG
;
A
#
# COMPACT_ATOMS: atom_id res chain seq x y z
N MET A 1 9.90 -1.14 6.71
CA MET A 1 10.00 0.03 5.81
C MET A 1 9.24 -0.31 4.53
N ILE A 2 7.93 -0.54 4.67
CA ILE A 2 7.01 -0.59 3.52
C ILE A 2 6.48 0.82 3.52
N ASP A 3 7.20 1.69 2.82
CA ASP A 3 7.04 3.12 2.92
C ASP A 3 5.63 3.52 2.54
N LEU A 4 5.12 4.58 3.18
CA LEU A 4 3.88 5.27 2.86
C LEU A 4 3.66 5.45 1.33
N PHE A 5 4.75 5.50 0.56
CA PHE A 5 4.80 5.56 -0.90
C PHE A 5 4.22 4.32 -1.61
N SER A 6 4.45 3.11 -1.09
CA SER A 6 3.80 1.89 -1.59
C SER A 6 2.32 1.86 -1.19
N TYR A 7 1.97 2.34 0.01
CA TYR A 7 0.59 2.43 0.46
C TYR A 7 -0.26 3.36 -0.41
N VAL A 8 0.25 4.54 -0.78
CA VAL A 8 -0.50 5.48 -1.63
C VAL A 8 -0.85 4.85 -2.98
N LEU A 9 0.09 4.17 -3.63
CA LEU A 9 -0.19 3.50 -4.91
C LEU A 9 -1.07 2.25 -4.75
N GLN A 10 -0.95 1.56 -3.63
CA GLN A 10 -1.82 0.44 -3.29
C GLN A 10 -3.27 0.88 -3.05
N ASP A 11 -3.50 2.11 -2.54
CA ASP A 11 -4.83 2.72 -2.39
C ASP A 11 -5.41 3.20 -3.74
N PHE A 12 -4.55 3.53 -4.72
CA PHE A 12 -4.98 3.69 -6.12
C PHE A 12 -5.28 2.36 -6.81
N GLY A 13 -4.74 1.25 -6.29
CA GLY A 13 -4.93 -0.10 -6.78
C GLY A 13 -6.24 -0.70 -6.26
N TYR A 14 -7.30 -0.59 -7.04
CA TYR A 14 -8.61 -1.14 -6.70
C TYR A 14 -8.53 -2.65 -6.41
N GLU A 15 -8.91 -3.04 -5.19
CA GLU A 15 -9.19 -4.41 -4.82
C GLU A 15 -10.50 -4.85 -5.52
N ASN A 16 -10.38 -5.69 -6.56
CA ASN A 16 -11.45 -6.53 -7.17
C ASN A 16 -12.18 -6.10 -8.47
N ASN A 17 -11.77 -5.05 -9.20
CA ASN A 17 -12.40 -4.67 -10.50
C ASN A 17 -11.36 -4.10 -11.47
N LYS A 18 -10.63 -5.01 -12.12
CA LYS A 18 -9.41 -4.81 -12.93
C LYS A 18 -9.48 -3.85 -14.12
N LEU A 19 -10.63 -3.23 -14.43
CA LEU A 19 -10.89 -2.71 -15.78
C LEU A 19 -11.18 -1.20 -15.88
N SER A 20 -11.24 -0.43 -14.79
CA SER A 20 -11.78 0.95 -14.88
C SER A 20 -10.88 2.08 -14.41
N TYR A 21 -9.72 1.79 -13.80
CA TYR A 21 -8.83 2.82 -13.27
C TYR A 21 -7.39 2.55 -13.69
N ASN A 22 -6.83 3.50 -14.45
CA ASN A 22 -5.41 3.60 -14.70
C ASN A 22 -4.78 4.64 -13.77
N VAL A 23 -3.49 4.49 -13.50
CA VAL A 23 -2.65 5.47 -12.83
C VAL A 23 -1.61 5.96 -13.83
N LEU A 24 -1.67 7.25 -14.14
CA LEU A 24 -0.80 7.90 -15.11
C LEU A 24 0.05 8.96 -14.41
N GLU A 25 1.38 8.88 -14.55
CA GLU A 25 2.28 9.98 -14.21
C GLU A 25 2.14 11.08 -15.27
N VAL A 26 1.87 12.29 -14.83
CA VAL A 26 1.68 13.46 -15.70
C VAL A 26 2.50 14.66 -15.22
N ASN A 27 2.55 15.73 -16.01
CA ASN A 27 3.13 16.99 -15.57
C ASN A 27 2.13 17.81 -14.72
N LYS A 28 2.62 18.88 -14.07
CA LYS A 28 1.79 19.72 -13.19
C LYS A 28 0.59 20.37 -13.90
N THR A 29 0.75 20.77 -15.16
CA THR A 29 -0.33 21.41 -15.94
C THR A 29 -1.42 20.39 -16.26
N SER A 30 -1.04 19.22 -16.77
CA SER A 30 -1.94 18.11 -17.02
C SER A 30 -2.66 17.65 -15.76
N TYR A 31 -1.98 17.60 -14.60
CA TYR A 31 -2.60 17.30 -13.32
C TYR A 31 -3.68 18.30 -12.89
N LYS A 32 -3.42 19.60 -13.08
CA LYS A 32 -4.39 20.64 -12.74
C LYS A 32 -5.62 20.58 -13.63
N ASN A 33 -5.41 20.35 -14.92
CA ASN A 33 -6.45 20.39 -15.94
C ASN A 33 -7.06 19.01 -16.22
N CYS A 34 -6.63 17.97 -15.49
CA CYS A 34 -7.06 16.58 -15.69
C CYS A 34 -6.90 16.08 -17.14
N ILE A 35 -5.77 16.39 -17.75
CA ILE A 35 -5.41 15.93 -19.09
C ILE A 35 -4.67 14.59 -18.94
N ASP A 36 -5.32 13.51 -19.36
CA ASP A 36 -4.77 12.15 -19.37
C ASP A 36 -4.06 11.77 -20.68
N ALA A 37 -4.24 12.56 -21.74
CA ALA A 37 -3.47 12.46 -22.97
C ALA A 37 -2.01 12.93 -22.79
N GLY A 38 -1.06 12.25 -23.43
CA GLY A 38 0.36 12.62 -23.38
C GLY A 38 1.01 12.39 -22.00
N PHE A 39 0.53 11.41 -21.25
CA PHE A 39 1.11 11.02 -19.97
C PHE A 39 2.60 10.67 -20.11
N ILE A 40 3.37 10.92 -19.05
CA ILE A 40 4.81 10.62 -18.99
C ILE A 40 5.01 9.12 -18.86
N LYS A 41 4.24 8.48 -17.98
CA LYS A 41 4.32 7.04 -17.75
C LYS A 41 2.99 6.48 -17.29
N ASN A 42 2.57 5.36 -17.89
CA ASN A 42 1.50 4.54 -17.33
C ASN A 42 2.12 3.60 -16.29
N VAL A 43 1.68 3.71 -15.04
CA VAL A 43 2.19 2.86 -13.95
C VAL A 43 1.24 1.72 -13.61
N THR A 44 0.10 1.62 -14.30
CA THR A 44 -0.86 0.51 -14.19
C THR A 44 -0.28 -0.74 -14.86
N GLY A 45 -0.13 -1.82 -14.10
CA GLY A 45 0.31 -3.14 -14.55
C GLY A 45 -0.83 -4.16 -14.68
N GLY A 46 -2.09 -3.72 -14.54
CA GLY A 46 -3.29 -4.51 -14.81
C GLY A 46 -3.72 -5.46 -13.69
N ALA A 47 -3.01 -5.47 -12.55
CA ALA A 47 -3.32 -6.32 -11.40
C ALA A 47 -3.66 -5.56 -10.10
N GLY A 48 -3.61 -4.22 -10.11
CA GLY A 48 -3.98 -3.39 -8.95
C GLY A 48 -2.98 -3.45 -7.78
N ARG A 49 -1.77 -4.00 -8.00
CA ARG A 49 -0.69 -4.07 -7.00
C ARG A 49 0.58 -3.43 -7.52
N ASP A 50 0.42 -2.33 -8.24
CA ASP A 50 1.52 -1.71 -8.96
C ASP A 50 2.36 -0.88 -8.01
N VAL A 51 3.57 -1.35 -7.74
CA VAL A 51 4.57 -0.64 -6.93
C VAL A 51 5.41 0.23 -7.87
N PHE A 52 5.36 1.55 -7.67
CA PHE A 52 6.18 2.50 -8.41
C PHE A 52 7.18 3.21 -7.48
N HIS A 53 8.46 2.99 -7.74
CA HIS A 53 9.54 3.59 -6.96
C HIS A 53 9.80 5.05 -7.37
N LEU A 54 9.70 5.96 -6.42
CA LEU A 54 9.99 7.38 -6.62
C LEU A 54 11.48 7.65 -6.40
N THR A 55 12.24 7.69 -7.49
CA THR A 55 13.71 7.77 -7.43
C THR A 55 14.28 9.19 -7.44
N LYS A 56 13.49 10.20 -7.80
CA LYS A 56 13.96 11.59 -7.94
C LYS A 56 13.33 12.50 -6.90
N LYS A 57 14.12 13.46 -6.39
CA LYS A 57 13.63 14.55 -5.54
C LYS A 57 12.82 15.56 -6.36
N LYS A 58 11.56 15.22 -6.59
CA LYS A 58 10.60 16.09 -7.26
C LYS A 58 9.19 15.84 -6.72
N THR A 59 8.27 16.71 -7.10
CA THR A 59 6.85 16.39 -6.99
C THR A 59 6.43 15.54 -8.19
N TYR A 60 5.94 14.35 -7.91
CA TYR A 60 5.27 13.50 -8.89
C TYR A 60 3.78 13.80 -8.87
N TYR A 61 3.15 13.81 -10.05
CA TYR A 61 1.73 14.02 -10.19
C TYR A 61 1.13 12.80 -10.86
N PHE A 62 0.16 12.19 -10.20
CA PHE A 62 -0.57 11.05 -10.72
C PHE A 62 -2.04 11.39 -10.83
N LEU A 63 -2.69 10.86 -11.87
CA LEU A 63 -4.14 10.95 -12.04
C LEU A 63 -4.66 9.66 -12.64
N SER A 64 -5.98 9.48 -12.53
CA SER A 64 -6.72 8.49 -13.29
C SER A 64 -7.40 9.12 -14.51
N GLY A 65 -7.35 8.42 -15.64
CA GLY A 65 -7.96 8.83 -16.90
C GLY A 65 -9.47 8.59 -16.95
N GLY A 66 -10.07 8.88 -18.10
CA GLY A 66 -11.50 8.60 -18.34
C GLY A 66 -12.44 9.50 -17.53
N GLY A 67 -11.99 10.69 -17.13
CA GLY A 67 -12.78 11.66 -16.37
C GLY A 67 -12.73 11.50 -14.84
N ASN A 68 -12.19 10.41 -14.33
CA ASN A 68 -12.09 10.15 -12.88
C ASN A 68 -11.21 11.17 -12.14
N CYS A 69 -10.22 11.77 -12.82
CA CYS A 69 -9.42 12.87 -12.27
C CYS A 69 -10.27 14.04 -11.77
N PHE A 70 -11.35 14.40 -12.49
CA PHE A 70 -12.26 15.49 -12.08
C PHE A 70 -13.08 15.11 -10.84
N GLN A 71 -13.26 13.83 -10.58
CA GLN A 71 -13.93 13.30 -9.39
C GLN A 71 -12.99 13.18 -8.18
N GLY A 72 -11.74 13.67 -8.32
CA GLY A 72 -10.76 13.68 -7.23
C GLY A 72 -9.78 12.51 -7.24
N LEU A 73 -9.86 11.62 -8.23
CA LEU A 73 -8.92 10.49 -8.35
C LEU A 73 -7.57 10.95 -8.95
N LYS A 74 -6.83 11.72 -8.14
CA LYS A 74 -5.50 12.25 -8.46
C LYS A 74 -4.71 12.53 -7.18
N VAL A 75 -3.38 12.41 -7.25
CA VAL A 75 -2.48 12.71 -6.13
C VAL A 75 -1.24 13.45 -6.60
N ALA A 76 -0.75 14.36 -5.76
CA ALA A 76 0.57 14.96 -5.89
C ALA A 76 1.46 14.48 -4.75
N ILE A 77 2.54 13.77 -5.08
CA ILE A 77 3.48 13.23 -4.10
C ILE A 77 4.75 14.06 -4.13
N HIS A 78 5.04 14.76 -3.03
CA HIS A 78 6.25 15.55 -2.90
C HIS A 78 7.36 14.74 -2.22
N VAL A 79 8.36 14.32 -3.00
CA VAL A 79 9.48 13.52 -2.52
C VAL A 79 10.58 14.44 -2.00
N LYS A 80 10.89 14.31 -0.71
CA LYS A 80 12.00 15.00 -0.03
C LYS A 80 13.14 14.03 0.23
N ASP A 81 14.31 14.56 0.58
CA ASP A 81 15.43 13.75 1.01
C ASP A 81 15.05 12.95 2.26
N SER A 82 15.25 11.64 2.19
CA SER A 82 15.22 10.78 3.36
C SER A 82 16.45 11.09 4.20
N VAL A 83 16.27 11.77 5.33
CA VAL A 83 17.28 11.70 6.39
C VAL A 83 17.27 10.25 6.86
N ALA A 84 18.37 9.52 6.65
CA ALA A 84 18.49 8.15 7.12
C ALA A 84 18.06 8.12 8.60
N PRO A 85 17.14 7.21 9.00
CA PRO A 85 16.83 7.04 10.40
C PRO A 85 18.14 6.82 11.15
N ALA A 86 18.37 7.56 12.23
CA ALA A 86 19.50 7.28 13.11
C ALA A 86 19.50 5.78 13.42
N PRO A 87 20.68 5.11 13.45
CA PRO A 87 20.74 3.68 13.69
C PRO A 87 19.89 3.34 14.91
N ALA A 88 18.94 2.43 14.75
CA ALA A 88 18.15 1.96 15.87
C ALA A 88 19.12 1.42 16.94
N PRO A 89 18.93 1.75 18.23
CA PRO A 89 19.73 1.15 19.29
C PRO A 89 19.68 -0.36 19.14
N HIS A 90 20.85 -1.01 19.13
CA HIS A 90 20.98 -2.46 19.13
C HIS A 90 20.20 -3.00 20.34
N LYS A 91 18.99 -3.51 20.13
CA LYS A 91 18.32 -4.34 21.12
C LYS A 91 18.99 -5.71 21.03
N SER A 92 19.89 -5.96 21.97
CA SER A 92 20.35 -7.31 22.30
C SER A 92 19.12 -8.20 22.47
N GLY A 93 19.12 -9.33 21.76
CA GLY A 93 17.95 -10.19 21.58
C GLY A 93 17.32 -10.60 22.91
N ALA A 94 16.11 -10.11 23.14
CA ALA A 94 15.15 -10.83 23.96
C ALA A 94 14.31 -11.65 23.00
N SER A 95 14.41 -12.97 23.10
CA SER A 95 13.64 -13.93 22.32
C SER A 95 12.16 -13.57 22.40
N ALA A 96 11.59 -13.13 21.28
CA ALA A 96 10.14 -13.00 21.16
C ALA A 96 9.56 -14.41 21.30
N LEU A 97 8.87 -14.68 22.41
CA LEU A 97 8.05 -15.88 22.53
C LEU A 97 6.99 -15.78 21.44
N ASP A 98 7.05 -16.72 20.51
CA ASP A 98 6.18 -16.83 19.34
C ASP A 98 4.72 -16.97 19.80
N ALA A 99 3.97 -15.87 19.77
CA ALA A 99 2.58 -15.80 20.19
C ALA A 99 1.68 -16.76 19.40
N SER A 100 2.09 -17.16 18.19
CA SER A 100 1.35 -18.09 17.34
C SER A 100 1.14 -19.45 18.01
N ASN A 101 2.16 -19.96 18.71
CA ASN A 101 2.10 -21.25 19.40
C ASN A 101 1.17 -21.22 20.63
N ILE A 102 1.06 -20.06 21.29
CA ILE A 102 0.18 -19.88 22.46
C ILE A 102 -1.30 -19.89 22.02
N TYR A 103 -1.63 -19.23 20.91
CA TYR A 103 -3.00 -19.23 20.37
C TYR A 103 -3.44 -20.64 19.96
N HIS A 104 -2.59 -21.40 19.28
CA HIS A 104 -2.97 -22.75 18.86
C HIS A 104 -3.17 -23.69 20.06
N SER A 105 -2.28 -23.62 21.05
CA SER A 105 -2.39 -24.42 22.29
C SER A 105 -3.66 -24.07 23.08
N LEU A 106 -4.00 -22.79 23.21
CA LEU A 106 -5.20 -22.33 23.90
C LEU A 106 -6.48 -22.79 23.19
N MET A 107 -6.51 -22.73 21.85
CA MET A 107 -7.67 -23.19 21.07
C MET A 107 -7.92 -24.69 21.20
N VAL A 108 -6.85 -25.51 21.24
CA VAL A 108 -6.97 -26.95 21.44
C VAL A 108 -7.48 -27.28 22.85
N LEU A 109 -6.99 -26.58 23.88
CA LEU A 109 -7.47 -26.77 25.25
C LEU A 109 -8.96 -26.43 25.39
N ILE A 110 -9.42 -25.31 24.81
CA ILE A 110 -10.83 -24.90 24.84
C ILE A 110 -11.73 -25.95 24.16
N LEU A 111 -11.31 -26.49 23.01
CA LEU A 111 -12.06 -27.55 22.32
C LEU A 111 -12.20 -28.80 23.18
N ILE A 112 -11.12 -29.27 23.83
CA ILE A 112 -11.15 -30.44 24.71
C ILE A 112 -12.11 -30.23 25.88
N LEU A 113 -12.11 -29.04 26.49
CA LEU A 113 -13.04 -28.70 27.58
C LEU A 113 -14.49 -28.69 27.09
N MET A 114 -14.78 -28.20 25.88
CA MET A 114 -16.13 -28.24 25.32
C MET A 114 -16.60 -29.67 25.05
N PHE A 115 -15.74 -30.54 24.49
CA PHE A 115 -16.09 -31.94 24.20
C PHE A 115 -16.32 -32.76 25.48
N THR A 116 -15.57 -32.51 26.54
CA THR A 116 -15.71 -33.23 27.81
C THR A 116 -16.96 -32.83 28.60
N ASN A 117 -17.44 -31.59 28.47
CA ASN A 117 -18.70 -31.13 29.06
C ASN A 117 -19.96 -31.53 28.26
N PHE A 118 -19.81 -31.98 27.01
CA PHE A 118 -20.93 -32.43 26.16
C PHE A 118 -21.17 -33.95 26.22
N LEU A 119 -20.20 -34.72 26.72
CA LEU A 119 -20.30 -36.19 26.89
C LEU A 119 -20.60 -36.64 28.33
N GLY A 120 -20.89 -35.71 29.25
CA GLY A 120 -21.41 -35.99 30.60
C GLY A 120 -22.83 -35.48 30.75
#